data_AF-A0A4V3ANE0-F1
#
_entry.id   AF-A0A4V3ANE0-F1
#
_cell.length_a   1.000
_cell.length_b   1.000
_cell.length_c   1.000
_cell.angle_alpha   90.00
_cell.angle_beta   90.00
_cell.angle_gamma   90.00
#
_symmetry.space_group_name_H-M   'P 1'
#
loop_
_entity.id
_entity.type
_entity.pdbx_description
1 polymer ?
#
loop_
_entity_poly.entity_id
_entity_poly.type
_entity_poly.pdbx_seq_one_letter_code
_entity_poly.pdbx_strand_id
1 'polypeptide(L)' 'MKTLSDIDAMLEGLRGRLEALLAERPRETVLDAFSEEAKPLIEQVPEEHDAYVQDRVHRLLVAAELIPDESPTG' A
#
# COMPACT_ATOMS: atom_id res chain seq x y z
N MET A 1 20.56 4.31 0.78
CA MET A 1 19.66 4.52 -0.38
C MET A 1 18.91 3.23 -0.59
N LYS A 2 17.59 3.24 -0.38
CA LYS A 2 16.74 2.09 -0.74
C LYS A 2 16.66 2.06 -2.26
N THR A 3 16.93 0.90 -2.85
CA THR A 3 16.83 0.70 -4.29
C THR A 3 15.38 0.38 -4.67
N LEU A 4 15.03 0.50 -5.95
CA LEU A 4 13.71 0.07 -6.45
C LEU A 4 13.37 -1.37 -6.06
N SER A 5 14.35 -2.28 -6.02
CA SER A 5 14.14 -3.66 -5.59
C SER A 5 13.82 -3.79 -4.10
N ASP A 6 14.38 -2.92 -3.26
CA ASP A 6 14.05 -2.87 -1.82
C ASP A 6 12.61 -2.36 -1.63
N ILE A 7 12.22 -1.36 -2.41
CA ILE A 7 10.85 -0.81 -2.44
C ILE A 7 9.85 -1.86 -2.91
N ASP A 8 10.15 -2.59 -3.97
CA ASP A 8 9.29 -3.64 -4.51
C ASP A 8 9.12 -4.79 -3.50
N ALA A 9 10.20 -5.23 -2.84
CA ALA A 9 10.13 -6.24 -1.79
C ALA A 9 9.28 -5.79 -0.58
N MET A 10 9.37 -4.52 -0.19
CA MET A 10 8.51 -3.97 0.85
C MET A 10 7.04 -3.91 0.41
N LEU A 11 6.77 -3.52 -0.83
CA LEU A 11 5.42 -3.50 -1.41
C LEU A 11 4.81 -4.91 -1.49
N GLU A 12 5.59 -5.92 -1.88
CA GLU A 12 5.17 -7.32 -1.85
C GLU A 12 4.85 -7.78 -0.43
N GLY A 13 5.69 -7.40 0.55
CA GLY A 13 5.41 -7.66 1.97
C GLY A 13 4.10 -7.01 2.42
N LEU A 14 3.87 -5.75 2.03
CA LEU A 14 2.65 -5.01 2.34
C LEU A 14 1.42 -5.65 1.72
N ARG A 15 1.53 -6.14 0.48
CA ARG A 15 0.47 -6.90 -0.20
C ARG A 15 0.13 -8.18 0.57
N GLY A 16 1.13 -8.98 0.94
CA GLY A 16 0.91 -10.21 1.69
C GLY A 16 0.23 -9.95 3.04
N ARG A 17 0.59 -8.84 3.70
CA ARG A 17 -0.07 -8.37 4.93
C ARG A 17 -1.51 -7.95 4.69
N LEU A 18 -1.77 -7.23 3.60
CA LEU A 18 -3.11 -6.80 3.22
C LEU A 18 -4.04 -8.00 3.00
N GLU A 19 -3.60 -9.01 2.25
CA GLU A 19 -4.37 -10.23 2.01
C GLU A 19 -4.66 -11.00 3.31
N ALA A 20 -3.68 -11.08 4.22
CA ALA A 20 -3.89 -11.68 5.54
C ALA A 20 -4.91 -10.89 6.38
N LEU A 21 -4.79 -9.56 6.41
CA LEU A 21 -5.71 -8.69 7.14
C LEU A 21 -7.15 -8.79 6.60
N LEU A 22 -7.33 -8.87 5.28
CA LEU A 22 -8.62 -9.10 4.64
C LEU A 22 -9.25 -10.44 5.01
N ALA A 23 -8.43 -11.46 5.23
CA ALA A 23 -8.90 -12.77 5.67
C ALA A 23 -9.32 -12.78 7.15
N GLU A 24 -8.69 -11.94 7.98
CA GLU A 24 -8.91 -11.91 9.43
C GLU A 24 -9.93 -10.86 9.88
N ARG A 25 -10.13 -9.78 9.12
CA ARG A 25 -10.87 -8.59 9.56
C ARG A 25 -11.76 -8.01 8.48
N PRO A 26 -12.84 -7.30 8.88
CA PRO A 26 -13.64 -6.53 7.94
C PRO A 26 -12.84 -5.37 7.34
N ARG A 27 -13.12 -5.10 6.06
CA ARG A 27 -12.49 -4.09 5.19
C ARG A 27 -12.26 -2.74 5.88
N GLU A 28 -13.27 -2.29 6.62
CA GLU A 28 -13.31 -1.01 7.33
C GLU A 28 -12.19 -0.88 8.37
N THR A 29 -11.77 -1.99 8.99
CA THR A 29 -10.66 -2.03 9.95
C THR A 29 -9.32 -2.36 9.29
N VAL A 30 -9.37 -3.03 8.14
CA VAL A 30 -8.17 -3.40 7.37
C VAL A 30 -7.49 -2.16 6.78
N LEU A 31 -8.27 -1.19 6.29
CA LEU A 31 -7.72 0.04 5.72
C LEU A 31 -6.91 0.84 6.74
N ASP A 32 -7.41 0.94 7.97
CA ASP A 32 -6.75 1.67 9.06
C ASP A 32 -5.44 0.98 9.46
N ALA A 33 -5.49 -0.33 9.71
CA ALA A 33 -4.30 -1.14 10.03
C ALA A 33 -3.26 -1.13 8.91
N PHE A 34 -3.71 -1.20 7.65
CA PHE A 34 -2.83 -1.13 6.49
C PHE A 34 -2.19 0.26 6.33
N SER A 35 -2.96 1.33 6.57
CA SER A 35 -2.44 2.70 6.52
C SER A 35 -1.36 2.93 7.58
N GLU A 36 -1.51 2.35 8.77
CA GLU A 36 -0.47 2.37 9.80
C GLU A 36 0.79 1.60 9.40
N GLU A 37 0.65 0.42 8.77
CA GLU A 37 1.79 -0.36 8.25
C GLU A 37 2.47 0.32 7.04
N ALA A 38 1.71 1.09 6.25
CA ALA A 38 2.21 1.81 5.08
C ALA A 38 2.95 3.10 5.43
N LYS A 39 2.64 3.76 6.56
CA LYS A 39 3.35 4.98 7.02
C LYS A 39 4.88 4.86 7.02
N PRO A 40 5.49 3.85 7.69
CA PRO A 40 6.94 3.72 7.70
C PRO A 40 7.50 3.40 6.32
N LEU A 41 6.71 2.80 5.40
CA LEU A 41 7.14 2.61 4.02
C LEU A 41 7.23 3.96 3.30
N ILE A 42 6.18 4.78 3.38
CA ILE A 42 6.11 6.11 2.76
C ILE A 42 7.22 7.03 3.30
N GLU A 43 7.43 7.05 4.61
CA GLU A 43 8.47 7.89 5.24
C GLU A 43 9.91 7.46 4.90
N GLN A 44 10.12 6.19 4.55
CA GLN A 44 11.44 5.66 4.19
C GLN A 44 11.71 5.67 2.68
N VAL A 45 10.69 5.96 1.87
CA VAL A 45 10.79 5.99 0.41
C VAL A 45 11.31 7.38 -0.01
N PRO A 46 12.31 7.45 -0.90
CA PRO A 46 12.74 8.72 -1.48
C PRO A 46 11.60 9.38 -2.26
N GLU A 47 11.51 10.72 -2.26
CA GLU A 47 10.51 11.46 -3.06
C GLU A 47 10.52 11.08 -4.55
N GLU A 48 11.68 10.72 -5.12
CA GLU A 48 11.79 10.22 -6.50
C GLU A 48 10.98 8.95 -6.77
N HIS A 49 10.70 8.16 -5.73
CA HIS A 49 9.92 6.93 -5.79
C HIS A 49 8.55 7.06 -5.10
N ASP A 50 8.22 8.20 -4.51
CA ASP A 50 6.95 8.41 -3.81
C ASP A 50 5.75 8.19 -4.75
N ALA A 51 5.76 8.81 -5.94
CA ALA A 51 4.70 8.63 -6.93
C ALA A 51 4.54 7.17 -7.39
N TYR A 52 5.65 6.43 -7.51
CA TYR A 52 5.62 5.00 -7.84
C TYR A 52 4.99 4.16 -6.72
N VAL A 53 5.36 4.45 -5.47
CA VAL A 53 4.82 3.75 -4.29
C VAL A 53 3.35 4.09 -4.09
N GLN A 54 2.95 5.35 -4.25
CA GLN A 54 1.56 5.81 -4.17
C GLN A 54 0.68 5.08 -5.21
N ASP A 55 1.08 5.04 -6.49
CA ASP A 55 0.34 4.31 -7.54
C ASP A 55 0.21 2.82 -7.18
N ARG A 56 1.31 2.20 -6.73
CA ARG A 56 1.30 0.78 -6.38
C ARG A 56 0.40 0.45 -5.20
N VAL A 57 0.50 1.25 -4.13
CA VAL A 57 -0.35 1.11 -2.94
C VAL A 57 -1.82 1.33 -3.29
N HIS A 58 -2.13 2.37 -4.09
CA HIS A 58 -3.48 2.63 -4.56
C HIS A 58 -4.04 1.43 -5.33
N ARG A 59 -3.30 0.90 -6.31
CA ARG A 59 -3.73 -0.30 -7.06
C ARG A 59 -3.95 -1.51 -6.16
N LEU A 60 -3.14 -1.70 -5.13
CA LEU A 60 -3.32 -2.79 -4.16
C LEU A 60 -4.63 -2.63 -3.39
N LEU A 61 -4.94 -1.41 -2.94
CA LEU A 61 -6.18 -1.11 -2.23
C LEU A 61 -7.43 -1.27 -3.13
N VAL A 62 -7.36 -0.83 -4.39
CA VAL A 62 -8.43 -1.03 -5.37
C VAL A 62 -8.63 -2.52 -5.66
N ALA A 63 -7.55 -3.27 -5.89
CA ALA A 63 -7.62 -4.70 -6.16
C ALA A 63 -8.18 -5.50 -4.96
N ALA A 64 -7.99 -4.99 -3.75
CA ALA A 64 -8.55 -5.50 -2.51
C ALA A 64 -10.00 -5.05 -2.24
N GLU A 65 -10.60 -4.25 -3.13
CA GLU A 65 -11.91 -3.61 -2.95
C GLU A 65 -12.03 -2.81 -1.64
N LEU A 66 -10.89 -2.28 -1.15
CA LEU A 66 -10.80 -1.48 0.07
C LEU A 66 -11.13 -0.01 -0.17
N ILE A 67 -10.79 0.48 -1.36
CA ILE A 67 -11.18 1.80 -1.85
C ILE A 67 -11.89 1.63 -3.18
N PRO A 68 -12.86 2.50 -3.52
CA PRO A 68 -13.39 2.56 -4.88
C PRO A 68 -12.25 2.89 -5.85
N ASP A 69 -12.35 2.40 -7.09
CA ASP A 69 -11.51 2.80 -8.22
C ASP A 69 -11.80 4.26 -8.65
N GLU A 70 -11.90 5.16 -7.68
CA GLU A 70 -11.87 6.59 -7.91
C GLU A 70 -10.39 6.97 -7.90
N SER A 71 -9.75 6.78 -9.06
CA SER A 71 -8.43 7.34 -9.30
C SER A 71 -8.45 8.82 -8.89
N PRO A 72 -7.48 9.31 -8.07
CA PRO A 72 -7.34 10.74 -7.81
C PRO A 72 -6.78 11.41 -9.07
N THR A 73 -7.61 11.48 -10.09
CA THR A 73 -7.44 12.29 -11.28
C THR A 73 -8.67 13.17 -11.38
N GLY A 74 -8.66 14.27 -10.62
CA GLY A 74 -9.69 15.32 -10.67
C GLY A 74 -9.86 16.08 -9.38
#